data_AF-A0A412G3E9-F1
#
_entry.id   AF-A0A412G3E9-F1
#
_cell.length_a   1.000
_cell.length_b   1.000
_cell.length_c   1.000
_cell.angle_alpha   90.00
_cell.angle_beta   90.00
_cell.angle_gamma   90.00
#
_symmetry.space_group_name_H-M   'P 1'
#
loop_
_entity.id
_entity.type
_entity.pdbx_description
1 polymer ?
#
loop_
_entity_poly.entity_id
_entity_poly.type
_entity_poly.pdbx_seq_one_letter_code
_entity_poly.pdbx_strand_id
1 'polypeptide(L)'
;MKRRKKGFTLIELIVVVAILVLLMLMLVPKLTGFTETASDTVCHANQANAYKIMVMEYTLGEKPFNEESAKKAIDEKLGDHKKLCPTGGTINVLVDPVDPSKFSITCSNHGGSEQQILGNYSKDMLEMAVNGFYTNKTGQLDSTGPNFGKGFKQTIAKKYGLNANNFDFTVMKNNNGTYSVYIFDGISDMKVGDSVQGVVYEYDKNQNPIGNTSGTTFTGKITSKEVSGVKFNYLDLGSVK
;
A
#
# COMPACT_ATOMS: atom_id res chain seq x y z
N MET A 1 -21.09 34.81 -62.35
CA MET A 1 -21.89 34.38 -61.17
C MET A 1 -20.98 34.37 -59.93
N LYS A 2 -21.09 35.37 -59.03
CA LYS A 2 -20.20 35.50 -57.85
C LYS A 2 -20.65 34.51 -56.76
N ARG A 3 -19.82 33.50 -56.44
CA ARG A 3 -20.07 32.56 -55.33
C ARG A 3 -20.01 33.31 -54.00
N ARG A 4 -21.10 33.33 -53.24
CA ARG A 4 -21.08 33.79 -51.84
C ARG A 4 -20.30 32.76 -51.02
N LYS A 5 -19.19 33.17 -50.39
CA LYS A 5 -18.51 32.35 -49.38
C LYS A 5 -19.41 32.34 -48.14
N LYS A 6 -19.93 31.17 -47.75
CA LYS A 6 -20.63 31.00 -46.47
C LYS A 6 -19.57 31.17 -45.37
N GLY A 7 -19.68 32.24 -44.59
CA GLY A 7 -18.88 32.46 -43.39
C GLY A 7 -19.46 31.68 -42.22
N PHE A 8 -18.60 31.35 -41.26
CA PHE A 8 -18.99 30.74 -39.98
C PHE A 8 -19.84 31.73 -39.19
N THR A 9 -20.91 31.27 -38.53
CA THR A 9 -21.74 32.15 -37.70
C THR A 9 -21.12 32.33 -36.32
N LEU A 10 -21.35 33.49 -35.70
CA LEU A 10 -20.89 33.78 -34.34
C LEU A 10 -21.45 32.79 -33.32
N ILE A 11 -22.70 32.35 -33.54
CA ILE A 11 -23.38 31.40 -32.65
C ILE A 11 -22.76 30.00 -32.73
N GLU A 12 -22.38 29.52 -33.92
CA GLU A 12 -21.70 28.23 -34.07
C GLU A 12 -20.38 28.21 -33.32
N LEU A 13 -19.63 29.32 -33.33
CA LEU A 13 -18.36 29.40 -32.60
C LEU A 13 -18.56 29.33 -31.08
N ILE A 14 -19.55 30.07 -30.56
CA ILE A 14 -19.83 30.11 -29.12
C ILE A 14 -20.29 28.75 -28.61
N VAL A 15 -21.15 28.05 -29.35
CA VAL A 15 -21.63 26.71 -28.96
C VAL A 15 -20.48 25.71 -28.92
N VAL A 16 -19.56 25.74 -29.89
CA VAL A 16 -18.38 24.86 -29.92
C VAL A 16 -17.47 25.12 -28.72
N VAL A 17 -17.15 26.39 -28.42
CA VAL A 17 -16.32 26.74 -27.27
C VAL A 17 -16.98 26.33 -25.95
N ALA A 18 -18.30 26.51 -25.81
CA ALA A 18 -19.04 26.08 -24.63
C ALA A 18 -18.94 24.56 -24.39
N ILE A 19 -19.07 23.74 -25.44
CA ILE A 19 -18.90 22.29 -25.35
C ILE A 19 -17.45 21.92 -25.00
N LEU A 20 -16.45 22.58 -25.61
CA LEU A 20 -15.04 22.31 -25.32
C LEU A 20 -14.69 22.60 -23.85
N VAL A 21 -15.18 23.71 -23.29
CA VAL A 21 -14.96 24.05 -21.88
C VAL A 21 -15.60 22.99 -20.98
N LEU A 22 -16.83 22.56 -21.25
CA LEU A 22 -17.51 21.53 -20.47
C LEU A 22 -16.77 20.18 -20.53
N LEU A 23 -16.27 19.78 -21.70
CA LEU A 23 -15.47 18.57 -21.86
C LEU A 23 -14.14 18.66 -21.10
N MET A 24 -13.45 19.80 -21.15
CA MET A 24 -12.21 20.03 -20.39
C MET A 24 -12.44 19.93 -18.89
N LEU A 25 -13.53 20.52 -18.37
CA LEU A 25 -13.89 20.45 -16.94
C LEU A 25 -14.11 19.01 -16.46
N MET A 26 -14.65 18.12 -17.31
CA MET A 26 -14.83 16.71 -16.96
C MET A 26 -13.55 15.88 -17.11
N LEU A 27 -12.70 16.21 -18.08
CA LEU A 27 -11.53 15.40 -18.45
C LEU A 27 -10.32 15.64 -17.54
N VAL A 28 -10.03 16.90 -17.19
CA VAL A 28 -8.88 17.30 -16.37
C VAL A 28 -8.82 16.56 -15.01
N PRO A 29 -9.89 16.54 -14.17
CA PRO A 29 -9.82 15.89 -12.86
C PRO A 29 -9.67 14.37 -12.95
N LYS A 30 -10.12 13.73 -14.04
CA LYS A 30 -9.93 12.29 -14.24
C LYS A 30 -8.48 11.96 -14.56
N LEU A 31 -7.85 12.74 -15.43
CA LEU A 31 -6.46 12.48 -15.85
C LEU A 31 -5.47 12.67 -14.70
N THR A 32 -5.67 13.65 -13.83
CA THR A 32 -4.78 13.91 -12.69
C THR A 32 -4.79 12.78 -11.66
N GLY A 33 -5.96 12.21 -11.35
CA GLY A 33 -6.06 11.12 -10.36
C GLY A 33 -5.41 9.81 -10.81
N PHE A 34 -5.54 9.44 -12.09
CA PHE A 34 -4.94 8.20 -12.60
C PHE A 34 -3.40 8.25 -12.62
N THR A 35 -2.81 9.41 -12.90
CA THR A 35 -1.35 9.57 -12.90
C THR A 35 -0.75 9.51 -11.51
N GLU A 36 -1.46 10.01 -10.50
CA GLU A 36 -1.02 10.01 -9.10
C GLU A 36 -0.99 8.56 -8.57
N THR A 37 -2.10 7.82 -8.68
CA THR A 37 -2.16 6.42 -8.25
C THR A 37 -1.16 5.51 -8.98
N ALA A 38 -0.95 5.72 -10.29
CA ALA A 38 0.06 4.97 -11.04
C ALA A 38 1.48 5.29 -10.57
N SER A 39 1.76 6.56 -10.25
CA SER A 39 3.06 7.00 -9.75
C SER A 39 3.36 6.44 -8.35
N ASP A 40 2.35 6.38 -7.49
CA ASP A 40 2.44 5.78 -6.15
C ASP A 40 2.73 4.28 -6.26
N THR A 41 1.98 3.59 -7.12
CA THR A 41 2.18 2.15 -7.38
C THR A 41 3.60 1.86 -7.86
N VAL A 42 4.12 2.66 -8.79
CA VAL A 42 5.50 2.51 -9.28
C VAL A 42 6.52 2.81 -8.18
N CYS A 43 6.29 3.82 -7.35
CA CYS A 43 7.15 4.11 -6.21
C CYS A 43 7.21 2.92 -5.24
N HIS A 44 6.07 2.36 -4.85
CA HIS A 44 6.03 1.19 -3.97
C HIS A 44 6.70 -0.03 -4.59
N ALA A 45 6.52 -0.27 -5.89
CA ALA A 45 7.22 -1.34 -6.60
C ALA A 45 8.74 -1.15 -6.59
N ASN A 46 9.22 0.07 -6.79
CA ASN A 46 10.65 0.39 -6.72
C ASN A 46 11.19 0.21 -5.30
N GLN A 47 10.44 0.60 -4.28
CA GLN A 47 10.78 0.34 -2.88
C GLN A 47 10.89 -1.16 -2.58
N ALA A 48 9.94 -1.96 -3.08
CA ALA A 48 9.95 -3.42 -2.96
C ALA A 48 11.20 -4.06 -3.54
N ASN A 49 11.54 -3.65 -4.77
CA ASN A 49 12.67 -4.18 -5.50
C ASN A 49 13.97 -3.77 -4.81
N ALA A 50 14.07 -2.54 -4.31
CA ALA A 50 15.18 -2.08 -3.51
C ALA A 50 15.34 -2.92 -2.24
N TYR A 51 14.26 -3.20 -1.52
CA TYR A 51 14.28 -4.05 -0.33
C TYR A 51 14.73 -5.48 -0.65
N LYS A 52 14.23 -6.09 -1.75
CA LYS A 52 14.66 -7.43 -2.18
C LYS A 52 16.16 -7.48 -2.50
N ILE A 53 16.69 -6.42 -3.12
CA ILE A 53 18.13 -6.29 -3.36
C ILE A 53 18.87 -6.27 -2.03
N MET A 54 18.42 -5.47 -1.06
CA MET A 54 19.04 -5.44 0.27
C MET A 54 19.04 -6.80 0.96
N VAL A 55 17.93 -7.55 0.91
CA VAL A 55 17.85 -8.93 1.44
C VAL A 55 18.87 -9.83 0.76
N MET A 56 18.95 -9.76 -0.58
CA MET A 56 19.88 -10.57 -1.35
C MET A 56 21.34 -10.22 -1.03
N GLU A 57 21.71 -8.94 -0.97
CA GLU A 57 23.07 -8.50 -0.63
C GLU A 57 23.43 -8.85 0.81
N TYR A 58 22.50 -8.71 1.76
CA TYR A 58 22.70 -9.15 3.14
C TYR A 58 22.94 -10.66 3.24
N THR A 59 22.24 -11.47 2.44
CA THR A 59 22.28 -12.94 2.53
C THR A 59 23.44 -13.57 1.75
N LEU A 60 23.70 -13.06 0.54
CA LEU A 60 24.59 -13.68 -0.44
C LEU A 60 25.83 -12.81 -0.76
N GLY A 61 25.84 -11.55 -0.35
CA GLY A 61 26.93 -10.61 -0.66
C GLY A 61 28.17 -10.79 0.20
N GLU A 62 29.29 -10.23 -0.26
CA GLU A 62 30.51 -10.14 0.54
C GLU A 62 30.31 -9.13 1.69
N LYS A 63 30.53 -9.57 2.93
CA LYS A 63 30.44 -8.70 4.11
C LYS A 63 31.54 -7.63 4.09
N PRO A 64 31.29 -6.41 4.60
CA PRO A 64 30.13 -6.02 5.40
C PRO A 64 28.95 -5.45 4.61
N PHE A 65 27.74 -5.91 4.94
CA PHE A 65 26.50 -5.26 4.53
C PHE A 65 26.26 -4.01 5.41
N ASN A 66 26.14 -2.84 4.77
CA ASN A 66 25.92 -1.56 5.44
C ASN A 66 25.11 -0.62 4.51
N GLU A 67 24.78 0.57 4.99
CA GLU A 67 23.93 1.50 4.23
C GLU A 67 24.55 1.93 2.89
N GLU A 68 25.87 2.09 2.82
CA GLU A 68 26.58 2.46 1.60
C GLU A 68 26.56 1.34 0.57
N SER A 69 26.86 0.09 0.98
CA SER A 69 26.81 -1.07 0.08
C SER A 69 25.39 -1.37 -0.38
N ALA A 70 24.39 -1.17 0.49
CA ALA A 70 22.98 -1.26 0.13
C ALA A 70 22.57 -0.23 -0.94
N LYS A 71 22.91 1.06 -0.73
CA LYS A 71 22.63 2.13 -1.71
C LYS A 71 23.27 1.84 -3.06
N LYS A 72 24.55 1.43 -3.05
CA LYS A 72 25.28 1.10 -4.26
C LYS A 72 24.61 -0.05 -5.04
N ALA A 73 24.23 -1.13 -4.35
CA ALA A 73 23.57 -2.26 -5.00
C ALA A 73 22.20 -1.88 -5.60
N ILE A 74 21.46 -0.99 -4.92
CA ILE A 74 20.20 -0.44 -5.44
C ILE A 74 20.47 0.42 -6.68
N ASP A 75 21.43 1.34 -6.60
CA ASP A 75 21.80 2.23 -7.70
C ASP A 75 22.24 1.47 -8.95
N GLU A 76 23.02 0.40 -8.78
CA GLU A 76 23.49 -0.45 -9.88
C GLU A 76 22.37 -1.25 -10.56
N LYS A 77 21.37 -1.72 -9.79
CA LYS A 77 20.33 -2.63 -10.30
C LYS A 77 19.03 -1.94 -10.70
N LEU A 78 18.69 -0.81 -10.06
CA LEU A 78 17.44 -0.07 -10.30
C LEU A 78 17.67 1.34 -10.85
N GLY A 79 18.89 1.86 -10.79
CA GLY A 79 19.21 3.25 -11.07
C GLY A 79 19.19 4.12 -9.83
N ASP A 80 19.55 5.40 -9.99
CA ASP A 80 19.70 6.40 -8.92
C ASP A 80 18.51 6.38 -7.94
N HIS A 81 18.73 5.87 -6.73
CA HIS A 81 17.74 5.72 -5.67
C HIS A 81 17.00 7.03 -5.36
N LYS A 82 17.64 8.18 -5.60
CA LYS A 82 17.04 9.50 -5.38
C LYS A 82 16.01 9.89 -6.43
N LYS A 83 15.91 9.13 -7.53
CA LYS A 83 15.01 9.39 -8.68
C LYS A 83 14.06 8.25 -8.97
N LEU A 84 14.04 7.21 -8.13
CA LEU A 84 13.15 6.06 -8.29
C LEU A 84 11.68 6.39 -8.01
N CYS A 85 11.37 7.53 -7.38
CA CYS A 85 9.99 7.96 -7.18
C CYS A 85 9.50 8.83 -8.34
N PRO A 86 8.43 8.44 -9.07
CA PRO A 86 7.92 9.24 -10.19
C PRO A 86 7.31 10.59 -9.79
N THR A 87 6.88 10.74 -8.53
CA THR A 87 6.38 12.02 -7.99
C THR A 87 7.50 12.94 -7.51
N GLY A 88 8.77 12.57 -7.71
CA GLY A 88 9.94 13.35 -7.31
C GLY A 88 10.41 13.10 -5.87
N GLY A 89 9.87 12.10 -5.19
CA GLY A 89 10.36 11.67 -3.87
C GLY A 89 11.73 11.00 -3.90
N THR A 90 12.42 10.97 -2.77
CA THR A 90 13.71 10.28 -2.62
C THR A 90 13.51 8.96 -1.89
N ILE A 91 14.05 7.86 -2.43
CA ILE A 91 14.13 6.60 -1.69
C ILE A 91 15.24 6.72 -0.64
N ASN A 92 14.89 6.64 0.64
CA ASN A 92 15.84 6.55 1.74
C ASN A 92 16.09 5.09 2.10
N VAL A 93 17.37 4.74 2.15
CA VAL A 93 17.86 3.41 2.52
C VAL A 93 18.47 3.54 3.91
N LEU A 94 18.05 2.68 4.84
CA LEU A 94 18.59 2.63 6.20
C LEU A 94 19.03 1.20 6.52
N VAL A 95 20.23 1.06 7.07
CA VAL A 95 20.75 -0.20 7.63
C VAL A 95 21.22 0.09 9.05
N ASP A 96 20.77 -0.69 10.02
CA ASP A 96 21.18 -0.52 11.41
C ASP A 96 22.70 -0.79 11.55
N PRO A 97 23.48 0.16 12.11
CA PRO A 97 24.93 0.05 12.17
C PRO A 97 25.41 -0.99 13.19
N VAL A 98 24.55 -1.42 14.11
CA VAL A 98 24.86 -2.43 15.15
C VAL A 98 24.36 -3.80 14.72
N ASP A 99 23.19 -3.88 14.09
CA ASP A 99 22.55 -5.11 13.64
C ASP A 99 22.15 -5.03 12.16
N PRO A 100 23.07 -5.33 11.22
CA PRO A 100 22.83 -5.20 9.78
C PRO A 100 21.70 -6.09 9.22
N SER A 101 21.14 -7.00 10.02
CA SER A 101 19.93 -7.73 9.66
C SER A 101 18.66 -6.85 9.69
N LYS A 102 18.74 -5.69 10.34
CA LYS A 102 17.68 -4.70 10.43
C LYS A 102 17.93 -3.59 9.43
N PHE A 103 17.07 -3.51 8.43
CA PHE A 103 17.15 -2.49 7.40
C PHE A 103 15.78 -2.15 6.82
N SER A 104 15.64 -0.94 6.27
CA SER A 104 14.37 -0.45 5.75
C SER A 104 14.54 0.42 4.51
N ILE A 105 13.46 0.49 3.72
CA ILE A 105 13.33 1.34 2.54
C ILE A 105 12.12 2.26 2.72
N THR A 106 12.35 3.57 2.62
CA THR A 106 11.29 4.58 2.67
C THR A 106 11.37 5.55 1.51
N CYS A 107 10.29 6.24 1.19
CA CYS A 107 10.19 7.29 0.20
C CYS A 107 9.75 8.57 0.92
N SER A 108 10.38 9.71 0.60
CA SER A 108 10.02 10.99 1.20
C SER A 108 8.58 11.43 0.91
N ASN A 109 7.99 10.99 -0.20
CA ASN A 109 6.65 11.39 -0.63
C ASN A 109 5.57 10.35 -0.28
N HIS A 110 5.91 9.07 -0.21
CA HIS A 110 4.93 7.98 -0.07
C HIS A 110 5.14 7.09 1.16
N GLY A 111 6.04 7.46 2.09
CA GLY A 111 6.36 6.60 3.22
C GLY A 111 7.13 5.36 2.78
N GLY A 112 7.13 4.28 3.55
CA GLY A 112 7.84 3.04 3.21
C GLY A 112 7.02 2.04 2.43
N SER A 113 7.68 0.93 2.06
CA SER A 113 7.01 -0.27 1.57
C SER A 113 6.48 -1.11 2.73
N GLU A 114 6.00 -0.50 3.83
CA GLU A 114 5.66 -1.22 5.06
C GLU A 114 4.65 -2.34 4.82
N GLN A 115 3.73 -2.17 3.89
CA GLN A 115 2.77 -3.19 3.44
C GLN A 115 3.49 -4.43 2.90
N GLN A 116 4.54 -4.22 2.10
CA GLN A 116 5.32 -5.26 1.46
C GLN A 116 6.30 -5.92 2.44
N ILE A 117 6.91 -5.13 3.33
CA ILE A 117 7.74 -5.67 4.42
C ILE A 117 6.87 -6.53 5.32
N LEU A 118 5.71 -6.02 5.76
CA LEU A 118 4.76 -6.78 6.56
C LEU A 118 4.22 -8.00 5.81
N GLY A 119 4.04 -7.90 4.50
CA GLY A 119 3.69 -9.01 3.62
C GLY A 119 4.65 -10.20 3.71
N ASN A 120 5.96 -9.95 3.84
CA ASN A 120 6.97 -11.01 4.05
C ASN A 120 6.84 -11.69 5.42
N TYR A 121 6.26 -11.00 6.41
CA TYR A 121 6.05 -11.50 7.76
C TYR A 121 4.58 -11.81 8.06
N SER A 122 3.73 -11.89 7.03
CA SER A 122 2.29 -12.13 7.12
C SER A 122 1.94 -13.40 7.92
N LYS A 123 2.76 -14.46 7.81
CA LYS A 123 2.58 -15.70 8.59
C LYS A 123 2.85 -15.50 10.09
N ASP A 124 3.97 -14.87 10.46
CA ASP A 124 4.31 -14.58 11.85
C ASP A 124 3.28 -13.60 12.46
N MET A 125 2.83 -12.62 11.66
CA MET A 125 1.70 -11.76 12.03
C MET A 125 0.42 -12.58 12.32
N LEU A 126 0.08 -13.53 11.46
CA LEU A 126 -1.06 -14.42 11.68
C LEU A 126 -0.90 -15.26 12.95
N GLU A 127 0.27 -15.88 13.16
CA GLU A 127 0.57 -16.68 14.36
C GLU A 127 0.36 -15.86 15.64
N MET A 128 0.86 -14.63 15.68
CA MET A 128 0.65 -13.72 16.80
C MET A 128 -0.83 -13.32 16.97
N ALA A 129 -1.56 -13.08 15.87
CA ALA A 129 -2.99 -12.79 15.91
C ALA A 129 -3.80 -14.00 16.41
N VAL A 130 -3.42 -15.23 16.04
CA VAL A 130 -4.08 -16.44 16.51
C VAL A 130 -3.89 -16.64 18.00
N ASN A 131 -2.65 -16.45 18.47
CA ASN A 131 -2.30 -16.64 19.89
C ASN A 131 -2.86 -15.53 20.79
N GLY A 132 -3.06 -14.32 20.27
CA GLY A 132 -3.54 -13.17 21.06
C GLY A 132 -5.04 -12.90 20.92
N PHE A 133 -5.58 -12.89 19.70
CA PHE A 133 -6.96 -12.49 19.43
C PHE A 133 -7.88 -13.70 19.26
N TYR A 134 -7.51 -14.66 18.41
CA TYR A 134 -8.39 -15.77 18.03
C TYR A 134 -8.42 -16.95 18.99
N THR A 135 -7.80 -16.84 20.17
CA THR A 135 -7.91 -17.86 21.23
C THR A 135 -9.38 -18.09 21.62
N ASN A 136 -10.17 -17.02 21.71
CA ASN A 136 -11.59 -17.07 22.12
C ASN A 136 -12.49 -16.14 21.29
N LYS A 137 -12.00 -15.66 20.14
CA LYS A 137 -12.73 -14.74 19.26
C LYS A 137 -12.85 -15.32 17.85
N THR A 138 -13.81 -14.80 17.10
CA THR A 138 -14.05 -15.12 15.70
C THR A 138 -14.20 -13.82 14.89
N GLY A 139 -14.21 -13.95 13.57
CA GLY A 139 -14.47 -12.83 12.67
C GLY A 139 -13.22 -11.98 12.37
N GLN A 140 -13.47 -10.69 12.15
CA GLN A 140 -12.49 -9.76 11.61
C GLN A 140 -11.72 -9.04 12.72
N LEU A 141 -10.39 -9.17 12.70
CA LEU A 141 -9.47 -8.36 13.48
C LEU A 141 -8.96 -7.21 12.60
N ASP A 142 -9.26 -5.98 13.00
CA ASP A 142 -8.79 -4.77 12.31
C ASP A 142 -7.73 -4.06 13.14
N SER A 143 -6.62 -3.69 12.50
CA SER A 143 -5.50 -2.92 13.07
C SER A 143 -5.90 -1.55 13.65
N THR A 144 -6.98 -0.95 13.15
CA THR A 144 -7.56 0.30 13.65
C THR A 144 -8.49 0.11 14.86
N GLY A 145 -8.84 -1.13 15.19
CA GLY A 145 -9.76 -1.46 16.28
C GLY A 145 -9.21 -1.11 17.66
N PRO A 146 -10.00 -0.48 18.55
CA PRO A 146 -9.52 0.14 19.79
C PRO A 146 -9.02 -0.85 20.86
N ASN A 147 -9.56 -2.08 20.91
CA ASN A 147 -9.28 -3.02 22.00
C ASN A 147 -7.95 -3.77 21.80
N PHE A 148 -7.87 -4.57 20.73
CA PHE A 148 -6.68 -5.39 20.42
C PHE A 148 -5.90 -4.83 19.23
N GLY A 149 -6.62 -4.43 18.17
CA GLY A 149 -6.07 -3.99 16.89
C GLY A 149 -4.96 -2.95 17.00
N LYS A 150 -5.25 -1.79 17.60
CA LYS A 150 -4.29 -0.68 17.71
C LYS A 150 -3.03 -1.08 18.46
N GLY A 151 -3.18 -1.77 19.60
CA GLY A 151 -2.03 -2.26 20.37
C GLY A 151 -1.21 -3.29 19.60
N PHE A 152 -1.89 -4.22 18.93
CA PHE A 152 -1.26 -5.22 18.08
C PHE A 152 -0.50 -4.58 16.91
N LYS A 153 -1.08 -3.57 16.24
CA LYS A 153 -0.43 -2.79 15.19
C LYS A 153 0.89 -2.17 15.66
N GLN A 154 0.90 -1.58 16.85
CA GLN A 154 2.12 -1.00 17.43
C GLN A 154 3.18 -2.06 17.72
N THR A 155 2.78 -3.23 18.22
CA THR A 155 3.70 -4.37 18.44
C THR A 155 4.32 -4.85 17.13
N ILE A 156 3.52 -5.02 16.07
CA ILE A 156 3.98 -5.40 14.73
C ILE A 156 4.94 -4.35 14.18
N ALA A 157 4.55 -3.07 14.24
CA ALA A 157 5.38 -1.98 13.76
C ALA A 157 6.74 -1.95 14.45
N LYS A 158 6.78 -2.08 15.77
CA LYS A 158 8.02 -2.15 16.54
C LYS A 158 8.86 -3.39 16.22
N LYS A 159 8.22 -4.57 16.07
CA LYS A 159 8.91 -5.84 15.82
C LYS A 159 9.66 -5.84 14.49
N TYR A 160 9.08 -5.25 13.45
CA TYR A 160 9.67 -5.24 12.10
C TYR A 160 10.19 -3.87 11.65
N GLY A 161 10.31 -2.89 12.56
CA GLY A 161 10.85 -1.56 12.25
C GLY A 161 9.99 -0.75 11.25
N LEU A 162 8.67 -0.91 11.30
CA LEU A 162 7.72 -0.26 10.40
C LEU A 162 7.21 1.05 10.98
N ASN A 163 6.88 2.02 10.12
CA ASN A 163 6.08 3.17 10.51
C ASN A 163 4.59 2.77 10.61
N ALA A 164 4.04 2.81 11.82
CA ALA A 164 2.65 2.42 12.10
C ALA A 164 1.60 3.32 11.42
N ASN A 165 1.96 4.46 10.82
CA ASN A 165 1.02 5.29 10.08
C ASN A 165 0.90 4.90 8.60
N ASN A 166 1.86 4.14 8.07
CA ASN A 166 1.96 3.90 6.62
C ASN A 166 1.19 2.66 6.17
N PHE A 167 0.81 1.78 7.10
CA PHE A 167 0.09 0.55 6.78
C PHE A 167 -1.08 0.37 7.73
N ASP A 168 -2.11 -0.33 7.26
CA ASP A 168 -3.12 -0.96 8.09
C ASP A 168 -3.31 -2.40 7.61
N PHE A 169 -3.89 -3.22 8.46
CA PHE A 169 -4.20 -4.61 8.15
C PHE A 169 -5.53 -5.05 8.73
N THR A 170 -6.04 -6.12 8.13
CA THR A 170 -7.18 -6.89 8.59
C THR A 170 -6.81 -8.37 8.55
N VAL A 171 -7.05 -9.09 9.65
CA VAL A 171 -7.00 -10.55 9.68
C VAL A 171 -8.43 -11.06 9.77
N MET A 172 -8.78 -12.05 8.95
CA MET A 172 -10.09 -12.69 8.96
C MET A 172 -9.93 -14.18 9.25
N LYS A 173 -10.65 -14.68 10.26
CA LYS A 173 -10.87 -16.12 10.44
C LYS A 173 -12.17 -16.50 9.73
N ASN A 174 -12.04 -17.19 8.60
CA ASN A 174 -13.16 -17.59 7.75
C ASN A 174 -14.02 -18.68 8.41
N ASN A 175 -15.27 -18.82 7.96
CA ASN A 175 -16.22 -19.78 8.53
C ASN A 175 -15.75 -21.24 8.40
N ASN A 176 -15.00 -21.54 7.35
CA ASN A 176 -14.38 -22.85 7.12
C ASN A 176 -13.11 -23.07 7.99
N GLY A 177 -12.70 -22.09 8.79
CA GLY A 177 -11.53 -22.12 9.66
C GLY A 177 -10.21 -21.70 9.02
N THR A 178 -10.19 -21.34 7.73
CA THR A 178 -9.01 -20.75 7.08
C THR A 178 -8.82 -19.30 7.53
N TYR A 179 -7.66 -18.73 7.20
CA TYR A 179 -7.35 -17.34 7.53
C TYR A 179 -6.96 -16.54 6.29
N SER A 180 -7.42 -15.30 6.25
CA SER A 180 -7.04 -14.33 5.21
C SER A 180 -6.41 -13.12 5.89
N VAL A 181 -5.23 -12.71 5.43
CA VAL A 181 -4.45 -11.60 5.98
C VAL A 181 -4.36 -10.51 4.91
N TYR A 182 -5.11 -9.43 5.10
CA TYR A 182 -5.12 -8.26 4.23
C TYR A 182 -4.17 -7.21 4.79
N ILE A 183 -3.25 -6.73 3.98
CA ILE A 183 -2.31 -5.66 4.32
C ILE A 183 -2.46 -4.57 3.26
N PHE A 184 -2.65 -3.33 3.69
CA PHE A 184 -3.00 -2.21 2.83
C PHE A 184 -2.46 -0.90 3.39
N ASP A 185 -2.61 0.18 2.63
CA ASP A 185 -2.12 1.51 2.99
C ASP A 185 -2.75 2.02 4.29
N GLY A 186 -2.04 2.89 5.00
CA GLY A 186 -2.58 3.55 6.19
C GLY A 186 -3.88 4.30 5.91
N ILE A 187 -4.93 4.03 6.70
CA ILE A 187 -6.29 4.54 6.44
C ILE A 187 -6.72 5.65 7.39
N SER A 188 -5.78 6.26 8.14
CA SER A 188 -6.08 7.29 9.16
C SER A 188 -6.81 8.50 8.59
N ASP A 189 -6.46 8.90 7.37
CA ASP A 189 -7.01 10.08 6.70
C ASP A 189 -8.12 9.75 5.70
N MET A 190 -8.42 8.46 5.51
CA MET A 190 -9.45 7.99 4.58
C MET A 190 -10.85 8.10 5.18
N LYS A 191 -11.83 8.38 4.33
CA LYS A 191 -13.25 8.49 4.65
C LYS A 191 -14.01 7.23 4.25
N VAL A 192 -15.18 7.04 4.85
CA VAL A 192 -16.10 5.96 4.46
C VAL A 192 -16.45 6.11 2.98
N GLY A 193 -16.28 5.02 2.22
CA GLY A 193 -16.50 4.97 0.77
C GLY A 193 -15.23 5.15 -0.07
N ASP A 194 -14.14 5.64 0.51
CA ASP A 194 -12.86 5.76 -0.19
C ASP A 194 -12.33 4.37 -0.57
N SER A 195 -11.62 4.31 -1.67
CA SER A 195 -11.01 3.07 -2.17
C SER A 195 -9.61 2.91 -1.61
N VAL A 196 -9.27 1.69 -1.22
CA VAL A 196 -7.94 1.30 -0.74
C VAL A 196 -7.43 0.10 -1.54
N GLN A 197 -6.13 0.03 -1.74
CA GLN A 197 -5.48 -1.10 -2.39
C GLN A 197 -4.57 -1.81 -1.39
N GLY A 198 -4.34 -3.10 -1.63
CA GLY A 198 -3.48 -3.88 -0.77
C GLY A 198 -3.19 -5.26 -1.33
N VAL A 199 -2.64 -6.12 -0.47
CA VAL A 199 -2.32 -7.50 -0.77
C VAL A 199 -2.97 -8.41 0.27
N VAL A 200 -3.57 -9.51 -0.18
CA VAL A 200 -4.12 -10.55 0.67
C VAL A 200 -3.26 -11.81 0.60
N TYR A 201 -3.03 -12.42 1.76
CA TYR A 201 -2.35 -13.70 1.95
C TYR A 201 -3.32 -14.70 2.57
N GLU A 202 -3.41 -15.89 1.99
CA GLU A 202 -4.36 -16.92 2.43
C GLU A 202 -3.63 -18.07 3.15
N TYR A 203 -4.24 -18.58 4.22
CA TYR A 203 -3.68 -19.65 5.05
C TYR A 203 -4.73 -20.69 5.41
N ASP A 204 -4.31 -21.96 5.51
CA ASP A 204 -5.16 -23.03 6.02
C ASP A 204 -5.40 -22.93 7.54
N LYS A 205 -6.16 -23.89 8.09
CA LYS A 205 -6.48 -23.97 9.53
C LYS A 205 -5.25 -24.09 10.44
N ASN A 206 -4.16 -24.60 9.89
CA ASN A 206 -2.89 -24.82 10.59
C ASN A 206 -1.89 -23.68 10.30
N GLN A 207 -2.35 -22.57 9.71
CA GLN A 207 -1.56 -21.38 9.38
C GLN A 207 -0.47 -21.66 8.32
N ASN A 208 -0.63 -22.72 7.51
CA ASN A 208 0.21 -22.93 6.34
C ASN A 208 -0.32 -22.10 5.16
N PRO A 209 0.55 -21.46 4.36
CA PRO A 209 0.12 -20.65 3.24
C PRO A 209 -0.59 -21.50 2.19
N ILE A 210 -1.67 -20.96 1.61
CA ILE A 210 -2.43 -21.58 0.52
C ILE A 210 -2.60 -20.58 -0.62
N GLY A 211 -2.72 -21.08 -1.85
CA GLY A 211 -2.82 -20.22 -3.03
C GLY A 211 -1.50 -19.52 -3.36
N ASN A 212 -1.57 -18.24 -3.75
CA ASN A 212 -0.39 -17.46 -4.14
C ASN A 212 0.40 -17.02 -2.90
N THR A 213 1.55 -17.64 -2.66
CA THR A 213 2.43 -17.34 -1.53
C THR A 213 3.08 -15.97 -1.60
N SER A 214 3.09 -15.32 -2.77
CA SER A 214 3.53 -13.92 -2.93
C SER A 214 2.42 -12.92 -2.59
N GLY A 215 1.22 -13.40 -2.27
CA GLY A 215 0.02 -12.59 -2.04
C GLY A 215 -0.70 -12.22 -3.33
N THR A 216 -1.99 -11.90 -3.21
CA THR A 216 -2.85 -11.46 -4.31
C THR A 216 -3.24 -10.00 -4.09
N THR A 217 -3.03 -9.14 -5.07
CA THR A 217 -3.43 -7.73 -4.99
C THR A 217 -4.96 -7.62 -4.96
N PHE A 218 -5.49 -6.71 -4.17
CA PHE A 218 -6.92 -6.45 -4.10
C PHE A 218 -7.22 -4.95 -4.11
N THR A 219 -8.47 -4.62 -4.47
CA THR A 219 -9.06 -3.30 -4.22
C THR A 219 -10.26 -3.45 -3.31
N GLY A 220 -10.48 -2.52 -2.39
CA GLY A 220 -11.60 -2.54 -1.46
C GLY A 220 -12.04 -1.14 -1.07
N LYS A 221 -13.07 -1.05 -0.24
CA LYS A 221 -13.61 0.20 0.29
C LYS A 221 -13.45 0.30 1.79
N ILE A 222 -13.32 1.53 2.26
CA ILE A 222 -13.33 1.84 3.69
C ILE A 222 -14.76 1.98 4.19
N THR A 223 -15.04 1.36 5.32
CA THR A 223 -16.29 1.56 6.08
C THR A 223 -15.95 1.85 7.54
N SER A 224 -16.96 2.06 8.38
CA SER A 224 -16.76 2.38 9.80
C SER A 224 -17.67 1.56 10.69
N LYS A 225 -17.18 1.22 11.88
CA LYS A 225 -17.98 0.61 12.95
C LYS A 225 -17.63 1.20 14.30
N GLU A 226 -18.46 0.92 15.29
CA GLU A 226 -18.26 1.33 16.66
C GLU A 226 -18.04 0.10 17.54
N VAL A 227 -16.99 0.13 18.36
CA VAL A 227 -16.71 -0.89 19.37
C VAL A 227 -16.32 -0.20 20.66
N SER A 228 -16.96 -0.57 21.77
CA SER A 228 -16.70 0.00 23.09
C SER A 228 -16.82 1.54 23.12
N GLY A 229 -17.77 2.11 22.36
CA GLY A 229 -17.97 3.57 22.27
C GLY A 229 -16.94 4.33 21.43
N VAL A 230 -16.02 3.61 20.75
CA VAL A 230 -15.03 4.22 19.86
C VAL A 230 -15.37 3.86 18.43
N LYS A 231 -15.64 4.87 17.61
CA LYS A 231 -15.83 4.74 16.17
C LYS A 231 -14.47 4.71 15.46
N PHE A 232 -14.31 3.79 14.52
CA PHE A 232 -13.10 3.67 13.71
C PHE A 232 -13.40 3.16 12.30
N ASN A 233 -12.51 3.51 11.37
CA ASN A 233 -12.56 3.09 9.97
C ASN A 233 -11.82 1.78 9.80
N TYR A 234 -12.29 0.93 8.88
CA TYR A 234 -11.69 -0.37 8.58
C TYR A 234 -12.02 -0.80 7.14
N LEU A 235 -11.33 -1.84 6.65
CA LEU A 235 -11.57 -2.42 5.34
C LEU A 235 -12.91 -3.20 5.32
N ASP A 236 -13.82 -2.83 4.41
CA ASP A 236 -15.02 -3.61 4.13
C ASP A 236 -14.67 -4.83 3.28
N LEU A 237 -14.51 -5.99 3.94
CA LEU A 237 -14.20 -7.24 3.25
C LEU A 237 -15.26 -7.66 2.21
N GLY A 238 -16.51 -7.21 2.34
CA GLY A 238 -17.56 -7.48 1.35
C GLY A 238 -17.39 -6.70 0.05
N SER A 239 -16.55 -5.65 0.06
CA SER A 239 -16.26 -4.81 -1.10
C SER A 239 -15.00 -5.22 -1.86
N VAL A 240 -14.22 -6.16 -1.31
CA VAL A 240 -12.93 -6.58 -1.85
C VAL A 240 -13.12 -7.29 -3.19
N LYS A 241 -12.28 -6.94 -4.16
CA LYS A 241 -12.21 -7.52 -5.51
C LYS A 241 -10.79 -7.89 -5.88
#